data_AF-A0A8J5QNP1-F1
#
_entry.id   AF-A0A8J5QNP1-F1
#
_cell.length_a   1.000
_cell.length_b   1.000
_cell.length_c   1.000
_cell.angle_alpha   90.00
_cell.angle_beta   90.00
_cell.angle_gamma   90.00
#
_symmetry.space_group_name_H-M   'P 1'
#
loop_
_entity.id
_entity.type
_entity.pdbx_description
1 polymer ?
#
loop_
_entity_poly.entity_id
_entity_poly.type
_entity_poly.pdbx_seq_one_letter_code
_entity_poly.pdbx_strand_id
1 'polypeptide(L)'
;MDGTTSSVKKGETLEDTVAVMAGYADAVVLRHPEPSAVARAAQHCRKPMINAGDGVGEHPTQALLDIFTIREEIGTVCGHFVVTPQVMTRAKKKMVVMHPLPRNFEISPEFDTDPRAAYFRQAECGVYVRMALLAMVFGRC
;
A
#
# COMPACT_ATOMS: atom_id res chain seq x y z
N MET A 1 -23.24 6.83 13.65
CA MET A 1 -24.52 7.28 13.08
C MET A 1 -24.98 6.19 12.12
N ASP A 2 -26.04 5.49 12.48
CA ASP A 2 -26.55 4.35 11.73
C ASP A 2 -27.14 4.84 10.40
N GLY A 3 -26.75 4.22 9.28
CA GLY A 3 -27.18 4.57 7.91
C GLY A 3 -28.67 4.33 7.62
N THR A 4 -29.50 4.21 8.64
CA THR A 4 -30.91 3.85 8.55
C THR A 4 -31.83 5.08 8.50
N THR A 5 -31.30 6.29 8.68
CA THR A 5 -32.09 7.53 8.86
C THR A 5 -31.79 8.67 7.88
N SER A 6 -30.87 8.55 6.93
CA SER A 6 -30.64 9.58 5.90
C SER A 6 -30.89 9.05 4.50
N SER A 7 -31.03 9.96 3.54
CA SER A 7 -31.59 9.89 2.17
C SER A 7 -31.29 8.66 1.27
N VAL A 8 -30.48 7.71 1.70
CA VAL A 8 -30.20 6.43 1.01
C VAL A 8 -31.49 5.64 0.69
N LYS A 9 -32.57 5.82 1.45
CA LYS A 9 -33.90 5.23 1.16
C LYS A 9 -34.62 5.83 -0.07
N LYS A 10 -34.18 6.97 -0.59
CA LYS A 10 -34.82 7.64 -1.74
C LYS A 10 -34.18 7.33 -3.10
N GLY A 11 -33.16 6.45 -3.13
CA GLY A 11 -32.47 6.10 -4.38
C GLY A 11 -31.45 7.15 -4.85
N GLU A 12 -31.04 8.05 -3.95
CA GLU A 12 -29.91 8.96 -4.18
C GLU A 12 -28.60 8.16 -4.14
N THR A 13 -27.66 8.46 -5.03
CA THR A 13 -26.36 7.79 -5.04
C THR A 13 -25.54 8.20 -3.81
N LEU A 14 -24.62 7.33 -3.39
CA LEU A 14 -23.72 7.64 -2.28
C LEU A 14 -22.84 8.84 -2.61
N GLU A 15 -22.41 8.92 -3.87
CA GLU A 15 -21.60 9.98 -4.44
C GLU A 15 -22.31 11.34 -4.37
N ASP A 16 -23.59 11.39 -4.76
CA ASP A 16 -24.40 12.62 -4.69
C ASP A 16 -24.62 13.06 -3.24
N THR A 17 -24.93 12.10 -2.35
CA THR A 17 -25.14 12.36 -0.92
C THR A 17 -23.88 12.97 -0.29
N VAL A 18 -22.71 12.41 -0.61
CA VAL A 18 -21.42 12.86 -0.11
C VAL A 18 -21.04 14.22 -0.69
N ALA A 19 -21.30 14.47 -1.98
CA ALA A 19 -21.07 15.77 -2.59
C ALA A 19 -21.91 16.88 -1.96
N VAL A 20 -23.18 16.59 -1.64
CA VAL A 20 -24.07 17.52 -0.93
C VAL A 20 -23.57 17.77 0.50
N MET A 21 -23.22 16.71 1.24
CA MET A 21 -22.68 16.84 2.61
C MET A 21 -21.35 17.62 2.64
N ALA A 22 -20.48 17.43 1.66
CA ALA A 22 -19.23 18.17 1.51
C ALA A 22 -19.45 19.68 1.28
N GLY A 23 -20.63 20.10 0.83
CA GLY A 23 -21.01 21.51 0.75
C GLY A 23 -21.18 22.19 2.11
N TYR A 24 -21.47 21.41 3.16
CA TYR A 24 -21.72 21.90 4.52
C TYR A 24 -20.52 21.71 5.47
N ALA A 25 -19.47 21.03 5.02
CA ALA A 25 -18.33 20.65 5.86
C ALA A 25 -17.00 20.91 5.16
N ASP A 26 -15.94 21.08 5.96
CA ASP A 26 -14.58 21.25 5.44
C ASP A 26 -13.86 19.93 5.18
N ALA A 27 -14.33 18.84 5.78
CA ALA A 27 -13.86 17.48 5.56
C ALA A 27 -15.01 16.48 5.76
N VAL A 28 -14.91 15.33 5.10
CA VAL A 28 -15.91 14.28 5.17
C VAL A 28 -15.27 12.99 5.69
N VAL A 29 -15.85 12.39 6.73
CA VAL A 29 -15.47 11.05 7.19
C VAL A 29 -16.55 10.09 6.73
N LEU A 30 -16.17 9.06 6.00
CA LEU A 30 -17.12 8.11 5.42
C LEU A 30 -16.79 6.68 5.85
N ARG A 31 -17.83 5.97 6.29
CA ARG A 31 -17.80 4.54 6.56
C ARG A 31 -18.96 3.88 5.82
N HIS A 32 -18.68 2.86 5.02
CA HIS A 32 -19.68 2.21 4.18
C HIS A 32 -19.43 0.69 4.13
N PRO A 33 -20.46 -0.18 4.11
CA PRO A 33 -20.25 -1.64 4.10
C PRO A 33 -19.75 -2.19 2.76
N GLU A 34 -19.90 -1.45 1.67
CA GLU A 34 -19.44 -1.86 0.34
C GLU A 34 -17.96 -1.51 0.14
N PRO A 35 -17.13 -2.48 -0.29
CA PRO A 35 -15.73 -2.23 -0.66
C PRO A 35 -15.61 -1.18 -1.75
N SER A 36 -14.57 -0.35 -1.66
CA SER A 36 -14.27 0.75 -2.59
C SER A 36 -15.33 1.86 -2.68
N ALA A 37 -16.41 1.80 -1.91
CA ALA A 37 -17.44 2.85 -1.92
C ALA A 37 -16.90 4.21 -1.49
N VAL A 38 -15.97 4.23 -0.52
CA VAL A 38 -15.30 5.47 -0.11
C VAL A 38 -14.42 6.03 -1.22
N ALA A 39 -13.71 5.18 -1.96
CA ALA A 39 -12.90 5.61 -3.09
C ALA A 39 -13.74 6.18 -4.24
N ARG A 40 -14.90 5.57 -4.55
CA ARG A 40 -15.85 6.11 -5.55
C ARG A 40 -16.42 7.46 -5.13
N ALA A 41 -16.83 7.59 -3.87
CA ALA A 41 -17.34 8.86 -3.33
C ALA A 41 -16.26 9.95 -3.31
N ALA A 42 -15.00 9.59 -3.03
CA ALA A 42 -13.88 10.53 -3.02
C ALA A 42 -13.61 11.16 -4.40
N GLN A 43 -13.86 10.44 -5.51
CA GLN A 43 -13.69 10.98 -6.86
C GLN A 43 -14.65 12.16 -7.16
N HIS A 44 -15.79 12.22 -6.47
CA HIS A 44 -16.84 13.22 -6.69
C HIS A 44 -16.88 14.28 -5.59
N CYS A 45 -16.05 14.15 -4.56
CA CYS A 45 -15.95 15.08 -3.45
C CYS A 45 -14.78 16.05 -3.64
N ARG A 46 -15.04 17.36 -3.50
CA ARG A 46 -14.00 18.41 -3.58
C ARG A 46 -13.28 18.67 -2.26
N LYS A 47 -13.75 18.06 -1.17
CA LYS A 47 -13.22 18.24 0.19
C LYS A 47 -12.42 16.99 0.60
N PRO A 48 -11.42 17.14 1.49
CA PRO A 48 -10.68 16.01 2.04
C PRO A 48 -11.63 14.94 2.61
N MET A 49 -11.44 13.70 2.18
CA MET A 49 -12.25 12.57 2.61
C MET A 49 -11.40 11.56 3.37
N ILE A 50 -11.88 11.13 4.53
CA ILE A 50 -11.22 10.15 5.40
C ILE A 50 -12.02 8.85 5.35
N ASN A 51 -11.36 7.77 4.91
CA ASN A 51 -11.92 6.42 4.95
C ASN A 51 -11.89 5.87 6.38
N ALA A 52 -13.07 5.73 6.99
CA ALA A 52 -13.30 5.12 8.29
C ALA A 52 -13.79 3.66 8.19
N GLY A 53 -13.53 3.00 7.06
CA GLY A 53 -13.83 1.61 6.77
C GLY A 53 -14.80 1.46 5.58
N ASP A 54 -14.39 0.69 4.58
CA ASP A 54 -15.21 0.29 3.42
C ASP A 54 -15.53 -1.23 3.45
N GLY A 55 -16.19 -1.66 4.53
CA GLY A 55 -16.64 -3.04 4.70
C GLY A 55 -15.49 -4.01 4.98
N VAL A 56 -15.30 -4.99 4.08
CA VAL A 56 -14.17 -5.95 4.12
C VAL A 56 -12.89 -5.40 3.47
N GLY A 57 -12.92 -4.14 3.00
CA GLY A 57 -11.79 -3.47 2.36
C GLY A 57 -10.80 -2.87 3.37
N GLU A 58 -10.38 -1.64 3.08
CA GLU A 58 -9.41 -0.87 3.83
C GLU A 58 -10.04 -0.09 4.99
N HIS A 59 -9.33 -0.10 6.13
CA HIS A 59 -9.59 0.78 7.26
C HIS A 59 -8.30 1.51 7.67
N PRO A 60 -7.85 2.51 6.89
CA PRO A 60 -6.51 3.07 7.01
C PRO A 60 -6.24 3.70 8.39
N THR A 61 -7.24 4.31 9.01
CA THR A 61 -7.12 4.88 10.36
C THR A 61 -6.88 3.81 11.44
N GLN A 62 -7.39 2.58 11.24
CA GLN A 62 -7.14 1.47 12.15
C GLN A 62 -5.72 0.95 11.95
N ALA A 63 -5.26 0.80 10.71
CA ALA A 63 -3.90 0.39 10.41
C ALA A 63 -2.87 1.37 11.02
N LEU A 64 -3.13 2.69 10.93
CA LEU A 64 -2.27 3.71 11.56
C LEU A 64 -2.29 3.61 13.09
N LEU A 65 -3.43 3.33 13.69
CA LEU A 65 -3.55 3.10 15.15
C LEU A 65 -2.75 1.86 15.58
N ASP A 66 -2.87 0.77 14.83
CA ASP A 66 -2.14 -0.47 15.11
C ASP A 66 -0.63 -0.24 15.01
N ILE A 67 -0.17 0.44 13.96
CA ILE A 67 1.25 0.83 13.78
C ILE A 67 1.72 1.73 14.92
N PHE A 68 0.91 2.70 15.34
CA PHE A 68 1.23 3.58 16.46
C PHE A 68 1.36 2.80 17.77
N THR A 69 0.42 1.88 18.02
CA THR A 69 0.42 1.04 19.22
C THR A 69 1.64 0.12 19.24
N ILE A 70 1.95 -0.51 18.11
CA ILE A 70 3.18 -1.29 17.94
C ILE A 70 4.39 -0.40 18.23
N ARG A 71 4.47 0.80 17.64
CA ARG A 71 5.59 1.71 17.88
C ARG A 71 5.76 2.07 19.35
N GLU A 72 4.68 2.35 20.08
CA GLU A 72 4.75 2.68 21.51
C GLU A 72 5.20 1.48 22.36
N GLU A 73 4.72 0.28 22.04
CA GLU A 73 5.06 -0.93 22.80
C GLU A 73 6.46 -1.48 22.50
N ILE A 74 6.91 -1.44 21.24
CA ILE A 74 8.19 -2.04 20.82
C ILE A 74 9.24 -1.02 20.34
N GLY A 75 8.95 0.28 20.45
CA GLY A 75 9.86 1.41 20.19
C GLY A 75 10.13 1.71 18.71
N THR A 76 10.12 0.71 17.82
CA THR A 76 10.29 0.89 16.37
C THR A 76 9.39 -0.08 15.60
N VAL A 77 8.96 0.31 14.41
CA VAL A 77 8.24 -0.57 13.47
C VAL A 77 9.20 -1.05 12.37
N CYS A 78 10.30 -0.32 12.15
CA CYS A 78 11.34 -0.65 11.18
C CYS A 78 12.34 -1.64 11.80
N GLY A 79 12.50 -2.82 11.19
CA GLY A 79 13.44 -3.86 11.63
C GLY A 79 12.82 -5.17 12.14
N HIS A 80 11.49 -5.28 12.21
CA HIS A 80 10.82 -6.50 12.69
C HIS A 80 10.56 -7.55 11.59
N PHE A 81 10.60 -7.14 10.31
CA PHE A 81 10.48 -8.04 9.16
C PHE A 81 11.84 -8.21 8.49
N VAL A 82 12.69 -9.05 9.09
CA VAL A 82 13.99 -9.42 8.52
C VAL A 82 13.83 -10.70 7.71
N VAL A 83 14.21 -10.66 6.43
CA VAL A 83 14.31 -11.85 5.60
C VAL A 83 15.55 -12.62 6.04
N THR A 84 15.34 -13.69 6.81
CA THR A 84 16.40 -14.61 7.23
C THR A 84 16.29 -15.95 6.50
N PRO A 85 17.38 -16.74 6.41
CA PRO A 85 17.31 -18.11 5.86
C PRO A 85 16.22 -18.96 6.52
N GLN A 86 16.00 -18.77 7.84
CA GLN A 86 15.00 -19.49 8.60
C GLN A 86 13.57 -19.16 8.14
N VAL A 87 13.24 -17.87 7.95
CA VAL A 87 11.94 -17.46 7.39
C VAL A 87 11.77 -18.00 5.97
N MET A 88 12.85 -18.02 5.21
CA MET A 88 12.88 -18.47 3.82
C MET A 88 12.68 -19.99 3.64
N THR A 89 12.80 -20.78 4.71
CA THR A 89 12.41 -22.21 4.69
C THR A 89 10.91 -22.42 4.46
N ARG A 90 10.08 -21.49 4.94
CA ARG A 90 8.62 -21.52 4.77
C ARG A 90 8.16 -20.94 3.43
N ALA A 91 9.06 -20.27 2.73
CA ALA A 91 8.76 -19.60 1.48
C ALA A 91 8.72 -20.59 0.31
N LYS A 92 7.98 -20.25 -0.76
CA LYS A 92 7.81 -21.13 -1.93
C LYS A 92 9.17 -21.48 -2.54
N LYS A 93 9.33 -22.73 -3.00
CA LYS A 93 10.56 -23.20 -3.66
C LYS A 93 10.85 -22.43 -4.97
N LYS A 94 9.80 -22.10 -5.72
CA LYS A 94 9.87 -21.32 -6.97
C LYS A 94 9.41 -19.88 -6.74
N MET A 95 10.31 -19.06 -6.23
CA MET A 95 10.11 -17.61 -6.07
C MET A 95 11.46 -16.89 -6.15
N VAL A 96 11.43 -15.57 -6.28
CA VAL A 96 12.62 -14.73 -6.24
C VAL A 96 12.42 -13.61 -5.24
N VAL A 97 13.51 -13.19 -4.60
CA VAL A 97 13.56 -12.06 -3.68
C VAL A 97 14.35 -10.95 -4.35
N MET A 98 13.70 -9.80 -4.53
CA MET A 98 14.24 -8.62 -5.20
C MET A 98 14.45 -7.50 -4.19
N HIS A 99 15.45 -6.65 -4.41
CA HIS A 99 15.79 -5.52 -3.54
C HIS A 99 16.65 -4.50 -4.32
N PRO A 100 16.34 -3.18 -4.27
CA PRO A 100 17.06 -2.18 -5.05
C PRO A 100 18.47 -1.85 -4.54
N LEU A 101 18.83 -2.26 -3.32
CA LEU A 101 20.09 -1.91 -2.61
C LEU A 101 20.30 -0.37 -2.43
N PRO A 102 21.12 0.10 -1.46
CA PRO A 102 21.75 -0.67 -0.39
C PRO A 102 20.71 -1.23 0.58
N ARG A 103 20.98 -2.42 1.12
CA ARG A 103 20.15 -3.00 2.18
C ARG A 103 20.52 -2.38 3.53
N ASN A 104 19.54 -2.12 4.39
CA ASN A 104 19.79 -1.70 5.76
C ASN A 104 19.80 -2.94 6.67
N PHE A 105 18.64 -3.30 7.21
CA PHE A 105 18.49 -4.42 8.17
C PHE A 105 17.38 -5.41 7.76
N GLU A 106 16.72 -5.16 6.64
CA GLU A 106 15.55 -5.90 6.16
C GLU A 106 15.88 -7.26 5.54
N ILE A 107 17.14 -7.51 5.15
CA ILE A 107 17.59 -8.79 4.58
C ILE A 107 18.88 -9.21 5.28
N SER A 108 18.89 -10.39 5.90
CA SER A 108 20.09 -10.96 6.51
C SER A 108 21.17 -11.22 5.44
N PRO A 109 22.45 -10.86 5.67
CA PRO A 109 23.55 -11.21 4.78
C PRO A 109 23.68 -12.71 4.51
N GLU A 110 23.26 -13.56 5.46
CA GLU A 110 23.25 -15.01 5.29
C GLU A 110 22.32 -15.49 4.16
N PHE A 111 21.35 -14.67 3.77
CA PHE A 111 20.45 -14.99 2.67
C PHE A 111 21.11 -14.84 1.28
N ASP A 112 22.29 -14.22 1.17
CA ASP A 112 22.97 -13.97 -0.11
C ASP A 112 23.31 -15.24 -0.89
N THR A 113 23.51 -16.36 -0.18
CA THR A 113 23.83 -17.64 -0.81
C THR A 113 22.59 -18.37 -1.36
N ASP A 114 21.38 -17.92 -1.05
CA ASP A 114 20.15 -18.57 -1.52
C ASP A 114 19.95 -18.28 -3.02
N PRO A 115 19.69 -19.28 -3.88
CA PRO A 115 19.46 -19.05 -5.32
C PRO A 115 18.27 -18.12 -5.61
N ARG A 116 17.32 -17.99 -4.67
CA ARG A 116 16.17 -17.10 -4.76
C ARG A 116 16.55 -15.63 -4.54
N ALA A 117 17.72 -15.33 -3.97
CA ALA A 117 18.24 -13.98 -3.87
C ALA A 117 18.56 -13.44 -5.29
N ALA A 118 17.72 -12.55 -5.80
CA ALA A 118 17.80 -12.03 -7.16
C ALA A 118 18.25 -10.56 -7.22
N TYR A 119 18.45 -9.89 -6.08
CA TYR A 119 18.84 -8.47 -6.02
C TYR A 119 20.17 -8.16 -6.70
N PHE A 120 21.18 -9.05 -6.61
CA PHE A 120 22.43 -8.87 -7.36
C PHE A 120 22.24 -9.02 -8.87
N ARG A 121 21.48 -10.04 -9.30
CA ARG A 121 21.13 -10.23 -10.72
C ARG A 121 20.32 -9.05 -11.25
N GLN A 122 19.41 -8.51 -10.44
CA GLN A 122 18.62 -7.33 -10.77
C GLN A 122 19.52 -6.10 -10.98
N ALA A 123 20.50 -5.87 -10.10
CA ALA A 123 21.43 -4.76 -10.23
C ALA A 123 22.27 -4.87 -11.52
N GLU A 124 22.75 -6.08 -11.84
CA GLU A 124 23.48 -6.36 -13.08
C GLU A 124 22.61 -6.16 -14.33
N CYS A 125 21.41 -6.74 -14.35
CA CYS A 125 20.42 -6.53 -15.42
C CYS A 125 20.12 -5.04 -15.62
N GLY A 126 20.08 -4.26 -14.54
CA GLY A 126 19.88 -2.81 -14.60
C GLY A 126 20.96 -2.07 -15.39
N VAL A 127 22.21 -2.55 -15.39
CA VAL A 127 23.31 -1.95 -16.19
C VAL A 127 23.04 -2.15 -17.67
N TYR A 128 22.72 -3.37 -18.09
CA TYR A 128 22.46 -3.67 -19.50
C TYR A 128 21.21 -2.95 -20.02
N VAL A 129 20.15 -2.87 -19.22
CA VAL A 129 18.94 -2.11 -19.59
C VAL A 129 19.28 -0.62 -19.79
N ARG A 130 20.09 -0.04 -18.90
CA ARG A 130 20.54 1.35 -19.05
C ARG A 130 21.44 1.55 -20.28
N MET A 131 22.34 0.61 -20.56
CA MET A 131 23.18 0.66 -21.77
C MET A 131 22.33 0.60 -23.05
N ALA A 132 21.32 -0.29 -23.09
CA ALA A 132 20.41 -0.39 -24.22
C ALA A 132 19.58 0.88 -24.40
N LEU A 133 19.06 1.45 -23.31
CA LEU A 133 18.33 2.73 -23.34
C LEU A 133 19.22 3.86 -23.86
N LEU A 134 20.47 3.96 -23.41
CA LEU A 134 21.42 4.96 -23.90
C LEU A 134 21.77 4.74 -25.37
N ALA A 135 21.98 3.50 -25.81
CA ALA A 135 22.23 3.18 -27.21
C ALA A 135 21.06 3.61 -28.12
N MET A 136 19.81 3.36 -27.68
CA MET A 136 18.61 3.81 -28.39
C MET A 136 18.49 5.34 -28.43
N VAL A 137 18.74 6.04 -27.32
CA VAL A 137 18.67 7.52 -27.26
C VAL A 137 19.74 8.18 -28.15
N PHE A 138 20.94 7.61 -28.23
CA PHE A 138 22.04 8.14 -29.05
C PHE A 138 22.07 7.61 -30.49
N GLY A 139 21.02 6.91 -30.94
CA GLY A 139 20.90 6.43 -32.33
C GLY A 139 21.96 5.41 -32.75
N ARG A 140 22.54 4.67 -31.79
CA ARG A 140 23.47 3.57 -32.05
C ARG A 140 22.66 2.27 -32.03
N CYS A 141 21.94 2.02 -33.11
CA CYS A 141 21.20 0.79 -33.36
C CYS A 141 21.97 -0.09 -34.34
#